data_AF-X0XWW0-F1
#
_entry.id   AF-X0XWW0-F1
#
_cell.length_a   1.000
_cell.length_b   1.000
_cell.length_c   1.000
_cell.angle_alpha   90.00
_cell.angle_beta   90.00
_cell.angle_gamma   90.00
#
_symmetry.space_group_name_H-M   'P 1'
#
loop_
_entity.id
_entity.type
_entity.pdbx_description
1 polymer ?
#
loop_
_entity_poly.entity_id
_entity_poly.type
_entity_poly.pdbx_seq_one_letter_code
_entity_poly.pdbx_strand_id
1 'polypeptide(L)'
;AVLSDTESDEKNARRMLSSLGIEQYFDAVVTSRDIGYAKPAREAYQAAADALGVAPDRCGFVGHDADELAGAKEVGLCAIAYNSHPGAPADVHIDHFSKLKHCVSLARQAPAIGEDRTTEPLFSYEGATVCQQDFIEALKKVGLQKGDVCFVHSSLFSFGRPAMTRELLMDLLIDAFGQVVGPEGTIAMPTFTFGFCKGQVFDVTKSKSTCGALTERFRSRPGVVRSKHPIFSVAVSGRYQKELSQVGMDAFG
;
A
#
# COMPACT_ATOMS: atom_id res chain seq x y z
N ALA A 1 15.87 -12.65 -4.84
CA ALA A 1 16.91 -13.56 -4.30
C ALA A 1 16.27 -14.64 -3.44
N VAL A 2 16.96 -15.75 -3.23
CA VAL A 2 16.66 -16.68 -2.12
C VAL A 2 17.64 -16.37 -0.99
N LEU A 3 17.13 -16.22 0.24
CA LEU A 3 17.94 -16.17 1.46
C LEU A 3 17.59 -17.38 2.31
N SER A 4 18.50 -18.35 2.40
CA SER A 4 18.25 -19.62 3.10
C SER A 4 19.25 -19.83 4.23
N ASP A 5 18.74 -20.13 5.42
CA ASP A 5 19.58 -20.68 6.48
C ASP A 5 19.83 -22.15 6.16
N THR A 6 21.09 -22.51 5.93
CA THR A 6 21.47 -23.87 5.55
C THR A 6 22.95 -24.10 5.78
N GLU A 7 23.31 -25.35 6.05
CA GLU A 7 24.70 -25.81 6.04
C GLU A 7 25.23 -26.02 4.61
N SER A 8 24.43 -25.79 3.58
CA SER A 8 24.81 -25.93 2.17
C SER A 8 25.29 -24.61 1.58
N ASP A 9 26.27 -24.65 0.69
CA ASP A 9 26.72 -23.48 -0.07
C ASP A 9 25.76 -23.12 -1.22
N GLU A 10 25.94 -21.94 -1.82
CA GLU A 10 25.15 -21.44 -2.95
C GLU A 10 25.03 -22.48 -4.07
N LYS A 11 26.13 -23.19 -4.38
CA LYS A 11 26.16 -24.18 -5.47
C LYS A 11 25.18 -25.32 -5.22
N ASN A 12 25.10 -25.82 -4.00
CA ASN A 12 24.16 -26.88 -3.64
C ASN A 12 22.72 -26.35 -3.51
N ALA A 13 22.54 -25.13 -2.99
CA ALA A 13 21.24 -24.48 -2.98
C ALA A 13 20.67 -24.30 -4.40
N ARG A 14 21.50 -23.84 -5.36
CA ARG A 14 21.12 -23.74 -6.78
C ARG A 14 20.76 -25.08 -7.38
N ARG A 15 21.55 -26.13 -7.15
CA ARG A 15 21.22 -27.50 -7.63
C ARG A 15 19.85 -27.97 -7.14
N MET A 16 19.50 -27.67 -5.89
CA MET A 16 18.18 -27.98 -5.35
C MET A 16 17.09 -27.16 -6.05
N LEU A 17 17.31 -25.87 -6.30
CA LEU A 17 16.36 -25.05 -7.06
C LEU A 17 16.22 -25.51 -8.52
N SER A 18 17.31 -25.96 -9.15
CA SER A 18 17.29 -26.48 -10.52
C SER A 18 16.53 -27.81 -10.59
N SER A 19 16.67 -28.70 -9.61
CA SER A 19 15.92 -29.97 -9.57
C SER A 19 14.42 -29.76 -9.35
N LEU A 20 14.04 -28.65 -8.72
CA LEU A 20 12.65 -28.20 -8.58
C LEU A 20 12.15 -27.40 -9.80
N GLY A 21 13.02 -27.09 -10.78
CA GLY A 21 12.67 -26.36 -12.00
C GLY A 21 12.32 -24.89 -11.77
N ILE A 22 12.87 -24.27 -10.72
CA ILE A 22 12.58 -22.88 -10.34
C ILE A 22 13.81 -21.98 -10.25
N GLU A 23 15.02 -22.52 -10.41
CA GLU A 23 16.27 -21.74 -10.36
C GLU A 23 16.24 -20.50 -11.26
N GLN A 24 15.67 -20.63 -12.46
CA GLN A 24 15.60 -19.57 -13.47
C GLN A 24 14.80 -18.34 -13.04
N TYR A 25 14.05 -18.41 -11.94
CA TYR A 25 13.29 -17.29 -11.39
C TYR A 25 14.09 -16.47 -10.36
N PHE A 26 15.35 -16.83 -10.08
CA PHE A 26 16.16 -16.18 -9.06
C PHE A 26 17.45 -15.59 -9.64
N ASP A 27 17.55 -14.27 -9.60
CA ASP A 27 18.76 -13.53 -10.01
C ASP A 27 19.95 -13.79 -9.06
N ALA A 28 19.66 -14.07 -7.79
CA ALA A 28 20.65 -14.32 -6.74
C ALA A 28 20.17 -15.38 -5.75
N VAL A 29 21.12 -16.17 -5.23
CA VAL A 29 20.91 -17.17 -4.17
C VAL A 29 21.95 -16.91 -3.10
N VAL A 30 21.51 -16.70 -1.86
CA VAL A 30 22.33 -16.35 -0.72
C VAL A 30 22.06 -17.35 0.39
N THR A 31 23.10 -17.95 0.96
CA THR A 31 22.98 -18.92 2.05
C THR A 31 23.68 -18.40 3.30
N SER A 32 23.20 -18.82 4.48
CA SER A 32 23.84 -18.47 5.75
C SER A 32 25.27 -19.01 5.84
N ARG A 33 25.57 -20.13 5.17
CA ARG A 33 26.93 -20.69 5.06
C ARG A 33 27.88 -19.76 4.31
N ASP A 34 27.44 -19.17 3.20
CA ASP A 34 28.29 -18.32 2.36
C ASP A 34 28.55 -16.96 3.01
N ILE A 35 27.54 -16.40 3.69
CA ILE A 35 27.62 -15.06 4.29
C ILE A 35 28.06 -15.08 5.76
N GLY A 36 28.00 -16.23 6.44
CA GLY A 36 28.39 -16.38 7.85
C GLY A 36 27.35 -15.89 8.88
N TYR A 37 26.16 -15.47 8.43
CA TYR A 37 25.07 -14.96 9.27
C TYR A 37 23.76 -15.67 8.91
N ALA A 38 22.93 -15.96 9.90
CA ALA A 38 21.59 -16.52 9.72
C ALA A 38 20.52 -15.47 10.02
N LYS A 39 19.33 -15.63 9.45
CA LYS A 39 18.17 -14.82 9.89
C LYS A 39 17.89 -15.13 11.38
N PRO A 40 17.54 -14.12 12.21
CA PRO A 40 17.15 -12.75 11.88
C PRO A 40 18.28 -11.70 11.97
N ALA A 41 19.56 -12.08 11.83
CA ALA A 41 20.65 -11.12 11.86
C ALA A 41 20.53 -10.10 10.70
N ARG A 42 20.76 -8.80 11.00
CA ARG A 42 20.67 -7.70 10.02
C ARG A 42 21.51 -7.96 8.78
N GLU A 43 22.70 -8.51 8.98
CA GLU A 43 23.69 -8.83 7.95
C GLU A 43 23.13 -9.82 6.93
N ALA A 44 22.26 -10.76 7.33
CA ALA A 44 21.67 -11.73 6.43
C ALA A 44 20.73 -11.07 5.42
N TYR A 45 19.87 -10.14 5.87
CA TYR A 45 18.96 -9.40 4.99
C TYR A 45 19.72 -8.41 4.10
N GLN A 46 20.73 -7.73 4.66
CA GLN A 46 21.54 -6.79 3.89
C GLN A 46 22.30 -7.51 2.77
N ALA A 47 22.91 -8.66 3.06
CA ALA A 47 23.62 -9.46 2.04
C ALA A 47 22.69 -9.91 0.90
N ALA A 48 21.43 -10.25 1.21
CA ALA A 48 20.45 -10.59 0.18
C ALA A 48 20.04 -9.40 -0.69
N ALA A 49 19.93 -8.20 -0.11
CA ALA A 49 19.66 -6.96 -0.84
C ALA A 49 20.85 -6.56 -1.72
N ASP A 50 22.07 -6.65 -1.19
CA ASP A 50 23.31 -6.33 -1.89
C ASP A 50 23.55 -7.29 -3.06
N ALA A 51 23.28 -8.59 -2.90
CA ALA A 51 23.37 -9.58 -3.97
C ALA A 51 22.39 -9.31 -5.13
N LEU A 52 21.29 -8.59 -4.88
CA LEU A 52 20.36 -8.12 -5.91
C LEU A 52 20.74 -6.75 -6.48
N GLY A 53 21.64 -6.00 -5.83
CA GLY A 53 21.92 -4.61 -6.16
C GLY A 53 20.71 -3.68 -5.91
N VAL A 54 19.85 -4.02 -4.94
CA VAL A 54 18.61 -3.29 -4.64
C VAL A 54 18.65 -2.78 -3.20
N ALA A 55 18.22 -1.53 -2.98
CA ALA A 55 18.13 -0.96 -1.64
C ALA A 55 17.11 -1.72 -0.75
N PRO A 56 17.35 -1.88 0.57
CA PRO A 56 16.47 -2.62 1.46
C PRO A 56 15.00 -2.17 1.45
N ASP A 57 14.74 -0.87 1.34
CA ASP A 57 13.41 -0.27 1.26
C ASP A 57 12.65 -0.60 -0.04
N ARG A 58 13.34 -1.14 -1.04
CA ARG A 58 12.79 -1.65 -2.29
C ARG A 58 12.68 -3.18 -2.32
N CYS A 59 12.98 -3.84 -1.20
CA CYS A 59 12.93 -5.29 -1.05
C CYS A 59 11.71 -5.71 -0.20
N GLY A 60 11.07 -6.82 -0.59
CA GLY A 60 10.06 -7.50 0.21
C GLY A 60 10.61 -8.82 0.75
N PHE A 61 10.47 -9.04 2.05
CA PHE A 61 10.79 -10.31 2.70
C PHE A 61 9.51 -11.11 2.94
N VAL A 62 9.45 -12.35 2.42
CA VAL A 62 8.31 -13.24 2.62
C VAL A 62 8.70 -14.34 3.60
N GLY A 63 8.03 -14.39 4.74
CA GLY A 63 8.36 -15.31 5.84
C GLY A 63 7.16 -15.73 6.66
N HIS A 64 7.37 -16.68 7.56
CA HIS A 64 6.35 -17.20 8.48
C HIS A 64 6.77 -17.06 9.95
N ASP A 65 8.07 -17.02 10.22
CA ASP A 65 8.64 -16.86 11.56
C ASP A 65 8.58 -15.39 12.02
N ALA A 66 8.22 -15.18 13.28
CA ALA A 66 8.00 -13.84 13.82
C ALA A 66 9.29 -13.05 14.00
N ASP A 67 10.38 -13.71 14.42
CA ASP A 67 11.67 -13.08 14.63
C ASP A 67 12.30 -12.72 13.28
N GLU A 68 12.14 -13.59 12.27
CA GLU A 68 12.57 -13.29 10.91
C GLU A 68 11.82 -12.10 10.29
N LEU A 69 10.51 -12.01 10.52
CA LEU A 69 9.69 -10.89 10.05
C LEU A 69 10.07 -9.59 10.77
N ALA A 70 10.32 -9.64 12.08
CA ALA A 70 10.79 -8.48 12.84
C ALA A 70 12.17 -8.00 12.36
N GLY A 71 13.13 -8.92 12.19
CA GLY A 71 14.47 -8.60 11.69
C GLY A 71 14.43 -7.97 10.30
N ALA A 72 13.59 -8.46 9.40
CA ALA A 72 13.41 -7.86 8.08
C ALA A 72 12.95 -6.39 8.15
N LYS A 73 12.01 -6.08 9.06
CA LYS A 73 11.52 -4.71 9.28
C LYS A 73 12.60 -3.79 9.82
N GLU A 74 13.44 -4.26 10.74
CA GLU A 74 14.54 -3.47 11.30
C GLU A 74 15.59 -3.07 10.26
N VAL A 75 15.76 -3.87 9.21
CA VAL A 75 16.63 -3.55 8.06
C VAL A 75 15.95 -2.61 7.06
N GLY A 76 14.63 -2.42 7.17
CA GLY A 76 13.83 -1.56 6.30
C GLY A 76 13.16 -2.30 5.13
N LEU A 77 13.15 -3.63 5.13
CA LEU A 77 12.42 -4.41 4.15
C LEU A 77 10.92 -4.39 4.47
N CYS A 78 10.08 -4.49 3.44
CA CYS A 78 8.66 -4.76 3.61
C CYS A 78 8.45 -6.22 4.03
N ALA A 79 8.01 -6.45 5.27
CA ALA A 79 7.77 -7.79 5.80
C ALA A 79 6.38 -8.30 5.39
N ILE A 80 6.36 -9.44 4.71
CA ILE A 80 5.15 -10.08 4.17
C ILE A 80 4.98 -11.44 4.84
N ALA A 81 4.01 -11.52 5.76
CA ALA A 81 3.67 -12.76 6.44
C ALA A 81 2.86 -13.68 5.51
N TYR A 82 3.37 -14.89 5.27
CA TYR A 82 2.69 -15.96 4.56
C TYR A 82 2.76 -17.25 5.37
N ASN A 83 1.61 -17.89 5.63
CA ASN A 83 1.49 -19.05 6.53
C ASN A 83 2.06 -18.80 7.95
N SER A 84 2.00 -17.57 8.45
CA SER A 84 2.48 -17.20 9.78
C SER A 84 1.43 -17.42 10.88
N HIS A 85 1.86 -17.42 12.14
CA HIS A 85 0.93 -17.31 13.26
C HIS A 85 0.17 -15.97 13.25
N PRO A 86 -1.07 -15.93 13.77
CA PRO A 86 -1.80 -14.68 13.98
C PRO A 86 -1.02 -13.74 14.89
N GLY A 87 -0.85 -12.48 14.46
CA GLY A 87 -0.11 -11.47 15.22
C GLY A 87 1.40 -11.41 14.93
N ALA A 88 1.91 -12.15 13.95
CA ALA A 88 3.28 -12.00 13.49
C ALA A 88 3.58 -10.54 13.06
N PRO A 89 4.74 -9.98 13.40
CA PRO A 89 5.07 -8.58 13.15
C PRO A 89 5.41 -8.33 11.66
N ALA A 90 4.39 -8.19 10.82
CA ALA A 90 4.53 -7.96 9.38
C ALA A 90 3.82 -6.68 8.94
N ASP A 91 4.21 -6.13 7.79
CA ASP A 91 3.52 -4.99 7.14
C ASP A 91 2.31 -5.47 6.34
N VAL A 92 2.40 -6.69 5.78
CA VAL A 92 1.34 -7.30 5.00
C VAL A 92 1.13 -8.74 5.44
N HIS A 93 -0.13 -9.14 5.60
CA HIS A 93 -0.52 -10.54 5.84
C HIS A 93 -1.22 -11.10 4.60
N ILE A 94 -0.73 -12.24 4.10
CA ILE A 94 -1.35 -12.99 3.01
C ILE A 94 -1.67 -14.41 3.44
N ASP A 95 -2.86 -14.87 3.07
CA ASP A 95 -3.38 -16.23 3.29
C ASP A 95 -3.20 -17.14 2.06
N HIS A 96 -2.87 -16.55 0.91
CA HIS A 96 -2.68 -17.24 -0.36
C HIS A 96 -1.50 -16.63 -1.13
N PHE A 97 -0.60 -17.48 -1.64
CA PHE A 97 0.61 -17.07 -2.35
C PHE A 97 0.32 -16.21 -3.59
N SER A 98 -0.84 -16.39 -4.25
CA SER A 98 -1.25 -15.57 -5.40
C SER A 98 -1.40 -14.08 -5.07
N LYS A 99 -1.66 -13.73 -3.81
CA LYS A 99 -1.74 -12.33 -3.33
C LYS A 99 -0.39 -11.63 -3.32
N LEU A 100 0.73 -12.36 -3.41
CA LEU A 100 2.06 -11.78 -3.50
C LEU A 100 2.21 -10.87 -4.73
N LYS A 101 1.53 -11.19 -5.84
CA LYS A 101 1.50 -10.34 -7.06
C LYS A 101 0.97 -8.94 -6.77
N HIS A 102 -0.02 -8.82 -5.88
CA HIS A 102 -0.56 -7.53 -5.46
C HIS A 102 0.42 -6.77 -4.57
N CYS A 103 1.17 -7.46 -3.72
CA CYS A 103 2.20 -6.84 -2.86
C CYS A 103 3.34 -6.28 -3.72
N VAL A 104 3.79 -7.04 -4.71
CA VAL A 104 4.84 -6.62 -5.66
C VAL A 104 4.35 -5.50 -6.59
N SER A 105 3.09 -5.52 -7.04
CA SER A 105 2.54 -4.41 -7.82
C SER A 105 2.44 -3.13 -6.99
N LEU A 106 2.04 -3.26 -5.71
CA LEU A 106 1.97 -2.13 -4.79
C LEU A 106 3.36 -1.61 -4.45
N ALA A 107 4.38 -2.46 -4.24
CA ALA A 107 5.76 -2.03 -3.96
C ALA A 107 6.46 -1.44 -5.19
N ARG A 108 6.13 -1.89 -6.41
CA ARG A 108 6.62 -1.28 -7.67
C ARG A 108 5.90 0.04 -8.01
N GLN A 109 4.70 0.25 -7.47
CA GLN A 109 3.91 1.48 -7.63
C GLN A 109 4.07 2.44 -6.45
N ALA A 110 4.48 1.94 -5.28
CA ALA A 110 4.87 2.72 -4.13
C ALA A 110 6.15 3.49 -4.49
N PRO A 111 6.17 4.82 -4.34
CA PRO A 111 7.35 5.61 -4.64
C PRO A 111 8.53 5.19 -3.76
N ALA A 112 9.72 5.16 -4.38
CA ALA A 112 10.96 5.33 -3.64
C ALA A 112 10.82 6.63 -2.84
N ILE A 113 11.15 6.59 -1.56
CA ILE A 113 11.02 7.74 -0.66
C ILE A 113 11.86 8.89 -1.24
N GLY A 114 11.22 9.92 -1.79
CA GLY A 114 11.86 11.14 -2.29
C GLY A 114 11.81 11.44 -3.80
N GLU A 115 11.19 10.60 -4.65
CA GLU A 115 10.97 10.98 -6.05
C GLU A 115 9.76 11.93 -6.20
N ASP A 116 10.02 13.17 -6.63
CA ASP A 116 8.99 14.16 -6.94
C ASP A 116 8.30 13.80 -8.28
N ARG A 117 7.12 13.17 -8.18
CA ARG A 117 6.27 12.81 -9.33
C ARG A 117 5.18 13.84 -9.61
N THR A 118 5.29 15.04 -9.06
CA THR A 118 4.24 16.06 -9.24
C THR A 118 4.03 16.44 -10.70
N THR A 119 5.03 16.25 -11.55
CA THR A 119 5.04 16.58 -12.98
C THR A 119 4.68 15.40 -13.90
N GLU A 120 4.47 14.19 -13.39
CA GLU A 120 4.08 13.06 -14.24
C GLU A 120 2.64 13.21 -14.77
N PRO A 121 2.37 12.82 -16.03
CA PRO A 121 1.03 12.87 -16.60
C PRO A 121 0.01 12.00 -15.83
N LEU A 122 -0.99 12.61 -15.18
CA LEU A 122 -2.13 11.90 -14.60
C LEU A 122 -3.22 11.66 -15.65
N PHE A 123 -3.58 12.72 -16.36
CA PHE A 123 -4.58 12.70 -17.43
C PHE A 123 -4.05 13.36 -18.70
N SER A 124 -4.62 12.94 -19.82
CA SER A 124 -4.52 13.63 -21.10
C SER A 124 -5.90 14.10 -21.55
N TYR A 125 -6.00 15.37 -21.95
CA TYR A 125 -7.23 15.99 -22.45
C TYR A 125 -6.88 16.96 -23.58
N GLU A 126 -7.45 16.74 -24.78
CA GLU A 126 -7.25 17.59 -25.96
C GLU A 126 -5.78 17.94 -26.29
N GLY A 127 -4.86 17.00 -26.07
CA GLY A 127 -3.43 17.18 -26.32
C GLY A 127 -2.67 17.90 -25.20
N ALA A 128 -3.36 18.36 -24.15
CA ALA A 128 -2.77 18.83 -22.92
C ALA A 128 -2.63 17.67 -21.90
N THR A 129 -1.61 17.79 -21.06
CA THR A 129 -1.36 16.89 -19.94
C THR A 129 -1.72 17.58 -18.65
N VAL A 130 -2.40 16.87 -17.76
CA VAL A 130 -2.68 17.32 -16.39
C VAL A 130 -1.87 16.44 -15.43
N CYS A 131 -1.06 17.05 -14.58
CA CYS A 131 -0.21 16.40 -13.59
C CYS A 131 -0.73 16.62 -12.15
N GLN A 132 -0.08 16.02 -11.15
CA GLN A 132 -0.50 16.16 -9.75
C GLN A 132 -0.35 17.61 -9.26
N GLN A 133 0.68 18.33 -9.72
CA GLN A 133 0.89 19.73 -9.37
C GLN A 133 -0.31 20.62 -9.79
N ASP A 134 -0.89 20.36 -10.97
CA ASP A 134 -2.07 21.09 -11.46
C ASP A 134 -3.26 20.90 -10.51
N PHE A 135 -3.45 19.69 -9.98
CA PHE A 135 -4.49 19.41 -8.98
C PHE A 135 -4.22 20.15 -7.66
N ILE A 136 -2.98 20.15 -7.17
CA ILE A 136 -2.60 20.86 -5.94
C ILE A 136 -2.88 22.35 -6.09
N GLU A 137 -2.51 22.95 -7.22
CA GLU A 137 -2.77 24.36 -7.51
C GLU A 137 -4.25 24.66 -7.65
N ALA A 138 -5.01 23.79 -8.32
CA ALA A 138 -6.46 23.94 -8.45
C ALA A 138 -7.15 23.88 -7.07
N LEU A 139 -6.78 22.93 -6.20
CA LEU A 139 -7.31 22.82 -4.84
C LEU A 139 -7.02 24.08 -4.02
N LYS A 140 -5.79 24.60 -4.08
CA LYS A 140 -5.42 25.87 -3.43
C LYS A 140 -6.21 27.06 -3.99
N LYS A 141 -6.42 27.11 -5.31
CA LYS A 141 -7.22 28.17 -5.97
C LYS A 141 -8.69 28.13 -5.58
N VAL A 142 -9.25 26.95 -5.32
CA VAL A 142 -10.61 26.78 -4.78
C VAL A 142 -10.69 27.24 -3.32
N GLY A 143 -9.56 27.42 -2.65
CA GLY A 143 -9.47 27.96 -1.30
C GLY A 143 -9.17 26.90 -0.24
N LEU A 144 -8.80 25.67 -0.62
CA LEU A 144 -8.37 24.65 0.32
C LEU A 144 -6.99 25.01 0.91
N GLN A 145 -6.88 24.98 2.23
CA GLN A 145 -5.72 25.42 2.99
C GLN A 145 -5.22 24.34 3.96
N LYS A 146 -4.01 24.56 4.48
CA LYS A 146 -3.41 23.70 5.50
C LYS A 146 -4.26 23.75 6.78
N GLY A 147 -4.60 22.58 7.33
CA GLY A 147 -5.44 22.44 8.51
C GLY A 147 -6.92 22.26 8.21
N ASP A 148 -7.34 22.39 6.95
CA ASP A 148 -8.74 22.25 6.58
C ASP A 148 -9.27 20.82 6.72
N VAL A 149 -10.59 20.72 6.89
CA VAL A 149 -11.36 19.48 6.78
C VAL A 149 -12.04 19.46 5.43
N CYS A 150 -11.68 18.50 4.56
CA CYS A 150 -12.24 18.35 3.23
C CYS A 150 -13.09 17.08 3.13
N PHE A 151 -14.36 17.21 2.75
CA PHE A 151 -15.24 16.09 2.44
C PHE A 151 -15.33 15.91 0.92
N VAL A 152 -14.69 14.88 0.38
CA VAL A 152 -14.46 14.73 -1.06
C VAL A 152 -15.48 13.81 -1.70
N HIS A 153 -16.19 14.34 -2.69
CA HIS A 153 -16.89 13.56 -3.72
C HIS A 153 -16.13 13.68 -5.04
N SER A 154 -16.05 12.59 -5.82
CA SER A 154 -15.29 12.59 -7.06
C SER A 154 -16.02 11.91 -8.22
N SER A 155 -15.85 12.46 -9.42
CA SER A 155 -16.30 11.92 -10.71
C SER A 155 -15.12 11.89 -11.70
N LEU A 156 -14.11 11.08 -11.40
CA LEU A 156 -12.79 11.16 -12.05
C LEU A 156 -12.78 10.99 -13.57
N PHE A 157 -13.76 10.30 -14.14
CA PHE A 157 -13.85 10.12 -15.60
C PHE A 157 -14.20 11.40 -16.37
N SER A 158 -14.49 12.52 -15.68
CA SER A 158 -14.71 13.82 -16.31
C SER A 158 -13.43 14.58 -16.67
N PHE A 159 -12.26 14.18 -16.14
CA PHE A 159 -11.00 14.92 -16.32
C PHE A 159 -10.22 14.58 -17.61
N GLY A 160 -10.51 13.46 -18.27
CA GLY A 160 -9.83 13.02 -19.48
C GLY A 160 -9.39 11.57 -19.43
N ARG A 161 -8.46 11.19 -20.31
CA ARG A 161 -7.93 9.82 -20.39
C ARG A 161 -6.79 9.64 -19.38
N PRO A 162 -6.87 8.65 -18.46
CA PRO A 162 -5.75 8.30 -17.59
C PRO A 162 -4.49 8.00 -18.39
N ALA A 163 -3.36 8.55 -17.98
CA ALA A 163 -2.05 8.32 -18.61
C ALA A 163 -1.19 7.29 -17.86
N MET A 164 -1.70 6.75 -16.75
CA MET A 164 -1.02 5.78 -15.88
C MET A 164 -2.00 4.72 -15.35
N THR A 165 -1.51 3.80 -14.51
CA THR A 165 -2.37 2.77 -13.90
C THR A 165 -3.42 3.40 -13.00
N ARG A 166 -4.59 2.76 -12.92
CA ARG A 166 -5.71 3.27 -12.11
C ARG A 166 -5.30 3.43 -10.64
N GLU A 167 -4.59 2.46 -10.10
CA GLU A 167 -4.18 2.44 -8.68
C GLU A 167 -3.24 3.62 -8.36
N LEU A 168 -2.21 3.82 -9.18
CA LEU A 168 -1.27 4.93 -9.02
C LEU A 168 -1.96 6.29 -9.20
N LEU A 169 -2.86 6.39 -10.19
CA LEU A 169 -3.66 7.60 -10.40
C LEU A 169 -4.49 7.94 -9.15
N MET A 170 -5.18 6.96 -8.55
CA MET A 170 -5.97 7.21 -7.34
C MET A 170 -5.06 7.64 -6.18
N ASP A 171 -3.89 7.01 -6.01
CA ASP A 171 -2.96 7.35 -4.93
C ASP A 171 -2.44 8.77 -5.06
N LEU A 172 -1.98 9.17 -6.26
CA LEU A 172 -1.50 10.53 -6.51
C LEU A 172 -2.60 11.59 -6.33
N LEU A 173 -3.85 11.28 -6.71
CA LEU A 173 -4.97 12.18 -6.46
C LEU A 173 -5.26 12.33 -4.96
N ILE A 174 -5.26 11.23 -4.19
CA ILE A 174 -5.42 11.29 -2.72
C ILE A 174 -4.27 12.07 -2.08
N ASP A 175 -3.05 11.83 -2.52
CA ASP A 175 -1.85 12.51 -2.02
C ASP A 175 -1.90 14.01 -2.31
N ALA A 176 -2.48 14.45 -3.43
CA ALA A 176 -2.68 15.86 -3.73
C ALA A 176 -3.54 16.57 -2.67
N PHE A 177 -4.65 15.95 -2.23
CA PHE A 177 -5.45 16.48 -1.11
C PHE A 177 -4.60 16.52 0.17
N GLY A 178 -3.86 15.44 0.47
CA GLY A 178 -3.01 15.34 1.65
C GLY A 178 -1.92 16.40 1.71
N GLN A 179 -1.29 16.72 0.58
CA GLN A 179 -0.28 17.78 0.48
C GLN A 179 -0.86 19.18 0.72
N VAL A 180 -2.10 19.44 0.30
CA VAL A 180 -2.73 20.75 0.50
C VAL A 180 -3.19 20.93 1.94
N VAL A 181 -3.91 19.95 2.51
CA VAL A 181 -4.44 20.07 3.88
C VAL A 181 -3.36 19.83 4.95
N GLY A 182 -2.31 19.09 4.62
CA GLY A 182 -1.19 18.80 5.51
C GLY A 182 -1.56 17.92 6.73
N PRO A 183 -0.61 17.71 7.66
CA PRO A 183 -0.79 16.80 8.80
C PRO A 183 -1.84 17.26 9.81
N GLU A 184 -2.10 18.57 9.88
CA GLU A 184 -3.12 19.15 10.76
C GLU A 184 -4.52 19.13 10.13
N GLY A 185 -4.63 18.78 8.85
CA GLY A 185 -5.88 18.72 8.12
C GLY A 185 -6.63 17.40 8.29
N THR A 186 -7.77 17.27 7.63
CA THR A 186 -8.57 16.03 7.61
C THR A 186 -9.19 15.83 6.23
N ILE A 187 -9.11 14.61 5.72
CA ILE A 187 -9.78 14.19 4.48
C ILE A 187 -10.85 13.17 4.87
N ALA A 188 -12.07 13.38 4.40
CA ALA A 188 -13.19 12.47 4.55
C ALA A 188 -13.80 12.13 3.18
N MET A 189 -14.20 10.88 2.97
CA MET A 189 -14.90 10.45 1.75
C MET A 189 -16.10 9.56 2.09
N PRO A 190 -17.23 9.69 1.38
CA PRO A 190 -18.40 8.85 1.59
C PRO A 190 -18.11 7.43 1.11
N THR A 191 -18.26 6.43 1.99
CA THR A 191 -18.06 5.02 1.67
C THR A 191 -19.39 4.26 1.69
N PHE A 192 -20.40 4.79 1.02
CA PHE A 192 -21.75 4.23 1.14
C PHE A 192 -21.83 2.78 0.65
N THR A 193 -22.72 2.01 1.28
CA THR A 193 -22.96 0.60 1.01
C THR A 193 -24.45 0.31 1.04
N PHE A 194 -25.00 -0.25 -0.03
CA PHE A 194 -26.43 -0.60 -0.09
C PHE A 194 -26.71 -2.09 0.15
N GLY A 195 -25.68 -2.86 0.47
CA GLY A 195 -25.81 -4.30 0.78
C GLY A 195 -26.69 -4.56 2.01
N PHE A 196 -26.61 -3.68 3.02
CA PHE A 196 -27.43 -3.78 4.23
C PHE A 196 -28.93 -3.73 3.93
N CYS A 197 -29.35 -2.90 2.98
CA CYS A 197 -30.75 -2.82 2.51
C CYS A 197 -31.23 -4.12 1.83
N LYS A 198 -30.32 -5.05 1.54
CA LYS A 198 -30.57 -6.37 0.93
C LYS A 198 -30.31 -7.52 1.91
N GLY A 199 -30.24 -7.24 3.21
CA GLY A 199 -29.98 -8.24 4.25
C GLY A 199 -28.52 -8.70 4.35
N GLN A 200 -27.57 -8.00 3.71
CA GLN A 200 -26.15 -8.34 3.83
C GLN A 200 -25.55 -7.72 5.10
N VAL A 201 -24.65 -8.45 5.76
CA VAL A 201 -23.91 -7.95 6.92
C VAL A 201 -22.90 -6.89 6.47
N PHE A 202 -22.93 -5.74 7.12
CA PHE A 202 -21.92 -4.71 6.94
C PHE A 202 -20.68 -5.03 7.78
N ASP A 203 -19.53 -5.10 7.13
CA ASP A 203 -18.23 -5.23 7.75
C ASP A 203 -17.42 -3.98 7.40
N VAL A 204 -17.06 -3.21 8.43
CA VAL A 204 -16.34 -1.92 8.31
C VAL A 204 -15.09 -2.07 7.44
N THR A 205 -14.40 -3.21 7.55
CA THR A 205 -13.14 -3.48 6.85
C THR A 205 -13.37 -4.08 5.46
N LYS A 206 -14.31 -5.02 5.32
CA LYS A 206 -14.48 -5.83 4.10
C LYS A 206 -15.51 -5.28 3.12
N SER A 207 -16.58 -4.62 3.59
CA SER A 207 -17.66 -4.16 2.71
C SER A 207 -17.15 -3.07 1.76
N LYS A 208 -17.21 -3.32 0.44
CA LYS A 208 -16.73 -2.36 -0.57
C LYS A 208 -17.65 -1.16 -0.68
N SER A 209 -17.10 0.04 -0.88
CA SER A 209 -17.86 1.23 -1.16
C SER A 209 -18.48 1.18 -2.56
N THR A 210 -19.67 1.76 -2.70
CA THR A 210 -20.31 2.00 -4.00
C THR A 210 -20.11 3.43 -4.52
N CYS A 211 -19.30 4.26 -3.85
CA CYS A 211 -19.12 5.69 -4.15
C CYS A 211 -17.97 6.00 -5.12
N GLY A 212 -17.43 4.99 -5.81
CA GLY A 212 -16.41 5.15 -6.84
C GLY A 212 -15.02 4.67 -6.45
N ALA A 213 -14.13 4.62 -7.45
CA ALA A 213 -12.81 4.01 -7.33
C ALA A 213 -11.86 4.78 -6.39
N LEU A 214 -11.92 6.12 -6.38
CA LEU A 214 -11.08 6.94 -5.51
C LEU A 214 -11.39 6.68 -4.04
N THR A 215 -12.68 6.66 -3.70
CA THR A 215 -13.13 6.38 -2.33
C THR A 215 -12.78 4.96 -1.91
N GLU A 216 -12.96 3.98 -2.80
CA GLU A 216 -12.59 2.60 -2.52
C GLU A 216 -11.08 2.46 -2.27
N ARG A 217 -10.26 3.19 -3.04
CA ARG A 217 -8.81 3.27 -2.80
C ARG A 217 -8.52 3.96 -1.46
N PHE A 218 -9.10 5.12 -1.21
CA PHE A 218 -8.92 5.89 0.02
C PHE A 218 -9.24 5.06 1.27
N ARG A 219 -10.41 4.41 1.34
CA ARG A 219 -10.82 3.63 2.52
C ARG A 219 -9.90 2.44 2.84
N SER A 220 -9.09 2.00 1.87
CA SER A 220 -8.20 0.84 2.02
C SER A 220 -6.75 1.23 2.30
N ARG A 221 -6.44 2.54 2.36
CA ARG A 221 -5.10 3.01 2.70
C ARG A 221 -4.79 2.83 4.19
N PRO A 222 -3.52 2.54 4.54
CA PRO A 222 -3.07 2.56 5.93
C PRO A 222 -3.39 3.90 6.61
N GLY A 223 -3.81 3.84 7.87
CA GLY A 223 -4.13 5.04 8.66
C GLY A 223 -5.50 5.67 8.38
N VAL A 224 -6.29 5.17 7.42
CA VAL A 224 -7.67 5.60 7.20
C VAL A 224 -8.62 4.78 8.07
N VAL A 225 -9.55 5.43 8.78
CA VAL A 225 -10.60 4.77 9.57
C VAL A 225 -11.95 5.02 8.94
N ARG A 226 -12.85 4.04 9.04
CA ARG A 226 -14.21 4.11 8.52
C ARG A 226 -15.25 4.08 9.63
N SER A 227 -16.26 4.93 9.54
CA SER A 227 -17.40 4.91 10.46
C SER A 227 -18.25 3.64 10.30
N LYS A 228 -19.04 3.33 11.34
CA LYS A 228 -19.75 2.05 11.47
C LYS A 228 -21.15 2.02 10.85
N HIS A 229 -21.61 3.12 10.24
CA HIS A 229 -22.96 3.18 9.70
C HIS A 229 -23.11 2.25 8.49
N PRO A 230 -24.04 1.27 8.49
CA PRO A 230 -24.08 0.20 7.49
C PRO A 230 -24.52 0.64 6.09
N ILE A 231 -25.12 1.83 5.98
CA ILE A 231 -25.50 2.46 4.70
C ILE A 231 -24.60 3.64 4.34
N PHE A 232 -24.51 4.64 5.23
CA PHE A 232 -23.83 5.92 4.98
C PHE A 232 -22.44 6.06 5.62
N SER A 233 -21.68 4.97 5.78
CA SER A 233 -20.34 5.05 6.37
C SER A 233 -19.42 6.04 5.64
N VAL A 234 -18.49 6.65 6.35
CA VAL A 234 -17.51 7.63 5.86
C VAL A 234 -16.11 7.12 6.20
N ALA A 235 -15.18 7.16 5.25
CA ALA A 235 -13.76 6.97 5.49
C ALA A 235 -13.11 8.31 5.83
N VAL A 236 -12.19 8.33 6.80
CA VAL A 236 -11.56 9.54 7.34
C VAL A 236 -10.08 9.29 7.63
N SER A 237 -9.25 10.28 7.31
CA SER A 237 -7.85 10.35 7.71
C SER A 237 -7.47 11.77 8.12
N GLY A 238 -6.65 11.89 9.16
CA GLY A 238 -6.13 13.18 9.65
C GLY A 238 -6.62 13.52 11.06
N ARG A 239 -6.49 14.80 11.41
CA ARG A 239 -6.67 15.31 12.77
C ARG A 239 -8.00 14.90 13.44
N TYR A 240 -9.11 14.96 12.73
CA TYR A 240 -10.46 14.71 13.27
C TYR A 240 -10.99 13.29 12.99
N GLN A 241 -10.08 12.35 12.73
CA GLN A 241 -10.45 10.98 12.38
C GLN A 241 -11.23 10.25 13.47
N LYS A 242 -10.95 10.50 14.75
CA LYS A 242 -11.68 9.86 15.86
C LYS A 242 -13.11 10.39 15.94
N GLU A 243 -13.26 11.70 15.86
CA GLU A 243 -14.52 12.43 15.96
C GLU A 243 -15.45 12.08 14.80
N LEU A 244 -14.94 12.13 13.56
CA LEU A 244 -15.74 11.90 12.36
C LEU A 244 -16.02 10.42 12.06
N SER A 245 -15.27 9.50 12.67
CA SER A 245 -15.56 8.06 12.56
C SER A 245 -16.54 7.55 13.62
N GLN A 246 -16.68 8.27 14.74
CA GLN A 246 -17.59 7.97 15.85
C GLN A 246 -18.93 8.71 15.70
N VAL A 247 -19.52 8.65 14.51
CA VAL A 247 -20.87 9.18 14.27
C VAL A 247 -21.93 8.19 14.76
N GLY A 248 -23.07 8.73 15.20
CA GLY A 248 -24.23 7.94 15.62
C GLY A 248 -24.77 7.02 14.53
N MET A 249 -25.72 6.16 14.90
CA MET A 249 -26.38 5.26 13.95
C MET A 249 -27.53 5.94 13.20
N ASP A 250 -27.81 7.21 13.51
CA ASP A 250 -28.75 8.04 12.78
C ASP A 250 -28.12 8.52 11.47
N ALA A 251 -28.87 8.39 10.38
CA ALA A 251 -28.32 8.53 9.03
C ALA A 251 -27.78 9.93 8.69
N PHE A 252 -28.36 10.99 9.27
CA PHE A 252 -27.99 12.38 8.96
C PHE A 252 -27.91 13.29 10.19
N GLY A 253 -27.89 12.71 11.40
CA GLY A 253 -27.98 13.43 12.66
C GLY A 253 -29.40 13.76 13.08
#